data_AF-A0A0G0A2V7-F1
#
_entry.id   AF-A0A0G0A2V7-F1
#
_cell.length_a   1.000
_cell.length_b   1.000
_cell.length_c   1.000
_cell.angle_alpha   90.00
_cell.angle_beta   90.00
_cell.angle_gamma   90.00
#
_symmetry.space_group_name_H-M   'P 1'
#
loop_
_entity.id
_entity.type
_entity.pdbx_description
1 polymer ?
#
loop_
_entity_poly.entity_id
_entity_poly.type
_entity_poly.pdbx_seq_one_letter_code
_entity_poly.pdbx_strand_id
1 'polypeptide(L)'
;MIKVEGGVPFFKFNQLENSGVINFVSTRIGGVSQDSRDALNLSFDNESVGQGLFLHESEIDGVDGMITTLPNICLCVVSADCLPIVFFESEKRIISILHSGWRGLSSGIIEKMVSSITEIGGNPKKIKVCIGPFIDAKNYEVEDVYHLFSDIPKALFPKSQSKKYLDLGVVATSKLTEMKIVRENIEMSGYSTYSDAHLFFSYRRNKPTGAIMTGVMLK
;
A
#
# COMPACT_ATOMS: atom_id res chain seq x y z
N MET A 1 -1.86 -6.01 -11.50
CA MET A 1 -1.81 -5.61 -12.92
C MET A 1 -2.77 -4.45 -13.18
N ILE A 2 -2.44 -3.56 -14.11
CA ILE A 2 -3.41 -2.57 -14.61
C ILE A 2 -4.39 -3.27 -15.54
N LYS A 3 -5.67 -3.04 -15.29
CA LYS A 3 -6.80 -3.43 -16.12
C LYS A 3 -7.48 -2.16 -16.61
N VAL A 4 -8.13 -2.25 -17.77
CA VAL A 4 -8.89 -1.14 -18.35
C VAL A 4 -10.33 -1.60 -18.47
N GLU A 5 -11.25 -0.85 -17.86
CA GLU A 5 -12.70 -1.09 -17.92
C GLU A 5 -13.37 0.26 -18.13
N GLY A 6 -14.26 0.36 -19.12
CA GLY A 6 -14.86 1.64 -19.52
C GLY A 6 -13.86 2.71 -19.98
N GLY A 7 -12.62 2.35 -20.35
CA GLY A 7 -11.57 3.31 -20.70
C GLY A 7 -10.78 3.87 -19.51
N VAL A 8 -11.10 3.47 -18.27
CA VAL A 8 -10.35 3.87 -17.06
C VAL A 8 -9.32 2.78 -16.71
N PRO A 9 -8.03 3.14 -16.57
CA PRO A 9 -7.04 2.23 -16.01
C PRO A 9 -7.23 2.13 -14.49
N PHE A 10 -7.47 0.92 -13.99
CA PHE A 10 -7.51 0.60 -12.57
C PHE A 10 -6.57 -0.57 -12.27
N PHE A 11 -6.07 -0.63 -11.04
CA PHE A 11 -5.13 -1.66 -10.65
C PHE A 11 -5.81 -2.70 -9.76
N LYS A 12 -5.62 -4.00 -10.08
CA LYS A 12 -6.03 -5.14 -9.26
C LYS A 12 -4.85 -6.05 -8.95
N PHE A 13 -4.90 -6.70 -7.78
CA PHE A 13 -3.95 -7.75 -7.41
C PHE A 13 -4.51 -9.11 -7.83
N ASN A 14 -3.73 -9.87 -8.59
CA ASN A 14 -4.15 -11.19 -9.08
C ASN A 14 -4.42 -12.15 -7.91
N GLN A 15 -3.65 -12.01 -6.84
CA GLN A 15 -3.70 -12.84 -5.64
C GLN A 15 -5.03 -12.71 -4.86
N LEU A 16 -5.72 -11.59 -5.02
CA LEU A 16 -7.04 -11.32 -4.42
C LEU A 16 -8.20 -11.61 -5.39
N GLU A 17 -7.93 -12.01 -6.63
CA GLU A 17 -9.00 -12.40 -7.54
C GLU A 17 -9.75 -13.64 -7.03
N ASN A 18 -11.07 -13.64 -7.19
CA ASN A 18 -11.98 -14.71 -6.75
C ASN A 18 -11.93 -15.02 -5.24
N SER A 19 -11.39 -14.12 -4.41
CA SER A 19 -11.27 -14.32 -2.96
C SER A 19 -12.50 -13.85 -2.16
N GLY A 20 -13.45 -13.17 -2.81
CA GLY A 20 -14.51 -12.44 -2.13
C GLY A 20 -14.02 -11.16 -1.45
N VAL A 21 -12.83 -10.68 -1.81
CA VAL A 21 -12.27 -9.37 -1.45
C VAL A 21 -12.36 -8.45 -2.67
N ILE A 22 -12.77 -7.20 -2.43
CA ILE A 22 -12.66 -6.10 -3.39
C ILE A 22 -11.41 -5.31 -3.00
N ASN A 23 -10.58 -4.95 -3.99
CA ASN A 23 -9.45 -4.06 -3.79
C ASN A 23 -9.34 -3.07 -4.96
N PHE A 24 -8.72 -1.93 -4.70
CA PHE A 24 -8.40 -0.95 -5.73
C PHE A 24 -7.15 -0.15 -5.38
N VAL A 25 -6.50 0.41 -6.41
CA VAL A 25 -5.51 1.48 -6.27
C VAL A 25 -5.87 2.55 -7.29
N SER A 26 -6.02 3.80 -6.85
CA SER A 26 -6.29 4.91 -7.75
C SER A 26 -5.02 5.34 -8.51
N THR A 27 -5.24 5.88 -9.71
CA THR A 27 -4.19 6.48 -10.53
C THR A 27 -4.44 7.98 -10.64
N ARG A 28 -3.46 8.74 -11.14
CA ARG A 28 -3.60 10.17 -11.42
C ARG A 28 -4.45 10.46 -12.67
N ILE A 29 -4.80 9.44 -13.45
CA ILE A 29 -5.55 9.55 -14.71
C ILE A 29 -7.06 9.47 -14.43
N GLY A 30 -7.56 10.12 -13.37
CA GLY A 30 -8.94 9.93 -12.93
C GLY A 30 -10.01 10.08 -14.03
N GLY A 31 -10.97 9.13 -14.08
CA GLY A 31 -12.36 9.27 -14.58
C GLY A 31 -12.63 9.50 -16.08
N VAL A 32 -13.29 8.52 -16.73
CA VAL A 32 -14.19 8.74 -17.89
C VAL A 32 -15.64 8.39 -17.51
N SER A 33 -16.09 8.84 -16.35
CA SER A 33 -17.45 8.57 -15.86
C SER A 33 -18.48 9.18 -16.80
N GLN A 34 -19.29 8.35 -17.48
CA GLN A 34 -20.41 8.81 -18.31
C GLN A 34 -21.74 8.81 -17.56
N ASP A 35 -21.84 8.10 -16.43
CA ASP A 35 -23.06 8.00 -15.62
C ASP A 35 -22.81 8.20 -14.11
N SER A 36 -23.84 8.71 -13.42
CA SER A 36 -23.79 9.16 -12.01
C SER A 36 -23.42 8.08 -10.97
N ARG A 37 -23.44 6.80 -11.34
CA ARG A 37 -23.13 5.67 -10.45
C ARG A 37 -21.81 4.95 -10.77
N ASP A 38 -21.14 5.31 -11.87
CA ASP A 38 -19.83 4.77 -12.28
C ASP A 38 -18.64 5.60 -11.75
N ALA A 39 -18.92 6.67 -11.00
CA ALA A 39 -18.01 7.79 -10.79
C ALA A 39 -17.06 7.73 -9.57
N LEU A 40 -16.80 6.57 -8.99
CA LEU A 40 -15.88 6.47 -7.84
C LEU A 40 -14.43 6.22 -8.28
N ASN A 41 -13.85 7.22 -8.97
CA ASN A 41 -12.40 7.42 -9.04
C ASN A 41 -12.02 8.47 -8.00
N LEU A 42 -11.80 8.05 -6.76
CA LEU A 42 -11.38 8.95 -5.70
C LEU A 42 -9.89 9.29 -5.86
N SER A 43 -9.63 10.50 -6.38
CA SER A 43 -8.38 11.23 -6.19
C SER A 43 -8.69 12.41 -5.26
N PHE A 44 -8.09 12.43 -4.07
CA PHE A 44 -8.29 13.53 -3.12
C PHE A 44 -7.38 14.70 -3.51
N ASP A 45 -7.97 15.89 -3.63
CA ASP A 45 -7.29 17.16 -3.39
C ASP A 45 -7.54 17.59 -1.94
N ASN A 46 -6.70 18.49 -1.43
CA ASN A 46 -6.74 18.92 -0.03
C ASN A 46 -7.96 19.79 0.32
N GLU A 47 -8.90 20.06 -0.59
CA GLU A 47 -10.03 20.97 -0.36
C GLU A 47 -11.41 20.28 -0.43
N SER A 48 -11.49 19.04 -0.92
CA SER A 48 -12.77 18.38 -1.24
C SER A 48 -13.12 17.20 -0.32
N VAL A 49 -13.05 17.38 1.01
CA VAL A 49 -13.49 16.37 1.98
C VAL A 49 -15.02 16.43 2.16
N GLY A 50 -15.74 15.90 1.18
CA GLY A 50 -17.17 15.60 1.29
C GLY A 50 -17.41 14.33 2.10
N GLN A 51 -18.43 14.36 2.96
CA GLN A 51 -18.84 13.36 3.96
C GLN A 51 -19.19 11.95 3.39
N GLY A 52 -18.23 11.26 2.80
CA GLY A 52 -18.38 9.89 2.31
C GLY A 52 -17.48 8.93 3.08
N LEU A 53 -18.04 8.26 4.11
CA LEU A 53 -17.46 7.10 4.79
C LEU A 53 -16.13 7.35 5.54
N PHE A 54 -16.07 8.40 6.36
CA PHE A 54 -15.08 8.47 7.44
C PHE A 54 -15.69 7.83 8.69
N LEU A 55 -15.10 6.73 9.17
CA LEU A 55 -15.17 6.43 10.60
C LEU A 55 -14.64 7.67 11.31
N HIS A 56 -15.39 8.12 12.32
CA HIS A 56 -15.23 9.41 12.98
C HIS A 56 -13.75 9.76 13.23
N GLU A 57 -13.30 10.89 12.66
CA GLU A 57 -11.89 11.36 12.63
C GLU A 57 -11.21 11.37 14.01
N SER A 58 -12.00 11.48 15.09
CA SER A 58 -11.47 11.49 16.47
C SER A 58 -10.99 10.13 17.01
N GLU A 59 -11.28 9.01 16.35
CA GLU A 59 -10.89 7.67 16.82
C GLU A 59 -9.73 7.05 16.04
N ILE A 60 -9.31 7.68 14.92
CA ILE A 60 -8.30 7.16 13.98
C ILE A 60 -7.17 8.20 13.80
N ASP A 61 -6.91 9.05 14.80
CA ASP A 61 -5.76 9.95 14.77
C ASP A 61 -4.46 9.20 15.11
N GLY A 62 -3.39 9.49 14.35
CA GLY A 62 -2.06 8.94 14.60
C GLY A 62 -1.87 7.45 14.28
N VAL A 63 -2.69 6.85 13.40
CA VAL A 63 -2.53 5.44 12.98
C VAL A 63 -2.15 5.29 11.50
N ASP A 64 -1.25 4.35 11.21
CA ASP A 64 -0.76 4.03 9.87
C ASP A 64 -1.29 2.67 9.35
N GLY A 65 -2.24 2.07 10.08
CA GLY A 65 -2.74 0.73 9.78
C GLY A 65 -4.15 0.49 10.31
N MET A 66 -4.93 -0.29 9.55
CA MET A 66 -6.29 -0.68 9.92
C MET A 66 -6.52 -2.15 9.63
N ILE A 67 -7.39 -2.78 10.42
CA ILE A 67 -7.76 -4.19 10.31
C ILE A 67 -9.26 -4.36 10.58
N THR A 68 -9.92 -5.25 9.85
CA THR A 68 -11.33 -5.60 10.10
C THR A 68 -11.66 -7.00 9.64
N THR A 69 -12.68 -7.59 10.26
CA THR A 69 -13.37 -8.81 9.84
C THR A 69 -14.79 -8.53 9.36
N LEU A 70 -15.23 -7.28 9.43
CA LEU A 70 -16.59 -6.88 9.07
C LEU A 70 -16.72 -6.75 7.55
N PRO A 71 -17.74 -7.39 6.93
CA PRO A 71 -18.03 -7.19 5.52
C PRO A 71 -18.54 -5.76 5.29
N ASN A 72 -18.41 -5.28 4.05
CA ASN A 72 -18.89 -3.97 3.59
C ASN A 72 -18.24 -2.75 4.28
N ILE A 73 -17.11 -2.93 4.95
CA ILE A 73 -16.26 -1.84 5.44
C ILE A 73 -15.00 -1.75 4.57
N CYS A 74 -14.85 -0.64 3.85
CA CYS A 74 -13.67 -0.37 3.05
C CYS A 74 -12.57 0.27 3.91
N LEU A 75 -11.42 -0.38 3.99
CA LEU A 75 -10.21 0.18 4.58
C LEU A 75 -9.41 0.89 3.49
N CYS A 76 -8.91 2.09 3.75
CA CYS A 76 -8.20 2.90 2.76
C CYS A 76 -6.94 3.55 3.34
N VAL A 77 -5.86 3.60 2.56
CA VAL A 77 -4.69 4.41 2.88
C VAL A 77 -4.33 5.29 1.70
N VAL A 78 -3.78 6.46 2.00
CA VAL A 78 -3.31 7.43 1.02
C VAL A 78 -1.79 7.45 1.05
N SER A 79 -1.16 7.51 -0.13
CA SER A 79 0.30 7.56 -0.22
C SER A 79 0.76 8.36 -1.43
N ALA A 80 1.98 8.88 -1.36
CA ALA A 80 2.71 9.43 -2.48
C ALA A 80 4.19 9.10 -2.26
N ASP A 81 4.59 7.88 -2.65
CA ASP A 81 5.91 7.23 -2.51
C ASP A 81 6.03 6.15 -1.43
N CYS A 82 5.29 6.26 -0.32
CA CYS A 82 5.25 5.20 0.70
C CYS A 82 4.58 3.91 0.18
N LEU A 83 4.79 2.79 0.88
CA LEU A 83 4.17 1.51 0.57
C LEU A 83 2.71 1.46 1.09
N PRO A 84 1.71 1.31 0.23
CA PRO A 84 0.42 0.75 0.63
C PRO A 84 0.52 -0.79 0.63
N ILE A 85 0.25 -1.43 1.77
CA ILE A 85 0.34 -2.90 1.93
C ILE A 85 -1.01 -3.43 2.39
N VAL A 86 -1.63 -4.29 1.59
CA VAL A 86 -2.89 -4.98 1.91
C VAL A 86 -2.57 -6.40 2.38
N PHE A 87 -3.22 -6.85 3.45
CA PHE A 87 -3.17 -8.23 3.93
C PHE A 87 -4.57 -8.83 3.85
N PHE A 88 -4.64 -10.10 3.49
CA PHE A 88 -5.87 -10.87 3.50
C PHE A 88 -5.61 -12.28 4.03
N GLU A 89 -6.29 -12.65 5.12
CA GLU A 89 -6.34 -14.02 5.62
C GLU A 89 -7.71 -14.62 5.28
N SER A 90 -7.69 -15.71 4.52
CA SER A 90 -8.90 -16.25 3.89
C SER A 90 -9.81 -17.05 4.83
N GLU A 91 -9.26 -17.75 5.83
CA GLU A 91 -10.04 -18.67 6.66
C GLU A 91 -10.90 -17.92 7.69
N LYS A 92 -10.34 -16.88 8.30
CA LYS A 92 -11.00 -15.99 9.25
C LYS A 92 -11.63 -14.77 8.60
N ARG A 93 -11.47 -14.61 7.28
CA ARG A 93 -11.90 -13.42 6.52
C ARG A 93 -11.43 -12.14 7.19
N ILE A 94 -10.12 -12.02 7.36
CA ILE A 94 -9.48 -10.82 7.92
C ILE A 94 -8.90 -10.03 6.76
N ILE A 95 -9.23 -8.74 6.67
CA ILE A 95 -8.51 -7.80 5.82
C ILE A 95 -7.79 -6.77 6.68
N SER A 96 -6.63 -6.33 6.21
CA SER A 96 -5.96 -5.19 6.79
C SER A 96 -5.20 -4.40 5.73
N ILE A 97 -4.88 -3.16 6.05
CA ILE A 97 -4.13 -2.26 5.18
C ILE A 97 -3.15 -1.43 6.00
N LEU A 98 -1.95 -1.19 5.46
CA LEU A 98 -0.92 -0.35 6.03
C LEU A 98 -0.51 0.74 5.05
N HIS A 99 -0.27 1.93 5.59
CA HIS A 99 0.60 2.94 5.01
C HIS A 99 1.98 2.79 5.66
N SER A 100 3.04 2.61 4.87
CA SER A 100 4.37 2.46 5.43
C SER A 100 5.43 3.13 4.58
N GLY A 101 5.97 4.23 5.09
CA GLY A 101 7.27 4.73 4.67
C GLY A 101 8.41 4.04 5.43
N TRP A 102 9.62 4.55 5.26
CA TRP A 102 10.79 4.03 5.99
C TRP A 102 10.60 4.04 7.52
N ARG A 103 9.92 5.04 8.08
CA ARG A 103 9.67 5.15 9.54
C ARG A 103 8.85 3.96 10.05
N GLY A 104 7.75 3.65 9.36
CA GLY A 104 6.89 2.51 9.68
C GLY A 104 7.65 1.19 9.61
N LEU A 105 8.41 0.98 8.53
CA LEU A 105 9.24 -0.22 8.37
C LEU A 105 10.28 -0.34 9.49
N SER A 106 11.02 0.72 9.81
CA SER A 106 12.01 0.70 10.90
C SER A 106 11.40 0.47 12.28
N SER A 107 10.12 0.83 12.46
CA SER A 107 9.39 0.71 13.73
C SER A 107 8.59 -0.60 13.87
N GLY A 108 8.80 -1.54 12.95
CA GLY A 108 8.21 -2.87 12.96
C GLY A 108 6.71 -2.91 12.63
N ILE A 109 6.21 -2.02 11.75
CA ILE A 109 4.77 -1.94 11.45
C ILE A 109 4.22 -3.22 10.79
N ILE A 110 5.03 -3.92 9.99
CA ILE A 110 4.64 -5.18 9.33
C ILE A 110 4.47 -6.28 10.39
N GLU A 111 5.43 -6.37 11.29
CA GLU A 111 5.48 -7.32 12.39
C GLU A 111 4.29 -7.13 13.32
N LYS A 112 3.98 -5.86 13.66
CA LYS A 112 2.79 -5.48 14.45
C LYS A 112 1.50 -5.90 13.75
N MET A 113 1.35 -5.60 12.46
CA MET A 113 0.14 -5.97 11.71
C MET A 113 -0.06 -7.49 11.64
N VAL A 114 1.00 -8.27 11.37
CA VAL A 114 0.90 -9.73 11.35
C VAL A 114 0.59 -10.29 12.74
N SER A 115 1.14 -9.69 13.82
CA SER A 115 0.76 -10.02 15.19
C SER A 115 -0.73 -9.79 15.42
N SER A 116 -1.25 -8.61 15.06
CA SER A 116 -2.68 -8.28 15.22
C SER A 116 -3.60 -9.21 14.43
N ILE A 117 -3.23 -9.60 13.20
CA ILE A 117 -3.97 -10.61 12.44
C ILE A 117 -3.97 -11.96 13.16
N THR A 118 -2.84 -12.35 13.75
CA THR A 118 -2.70 -13.63 14.48
C THR A 118 -3.47 -13.62 15.79
N GLU A 119 -3.47 -12.51 16.52
CA GLU A 119 -4.19 -12.31 17.78
C GLU A 119 -5.71 -12.49 17.61
N ILE A 120 -6.27 -12.08 16.47
CA ILE A 120 -7.68 -12.31 16.13
C ILE A 120 -7.92 -13.67 15.43
N GLY A 121 -6.94 -14.56 15.48
CA GLY A 121 -7.05 -15.96 15.07
C GLY A 121 -6.62 -16.26 13.63
N GLY A 122 -6.03 -15.30 12.91
CA GLY A 122 -5.49 -15.50 11.58
C GLY A 122 -4.21 -16.36 11.58
N ASN A 123 -3.94 -17.01 10.45
CA ASN A 123 -2.76 -17.85 10.27
C ASN A 123 -1.76 -17.18 9.31
N PRO A 124 -0.54 -16.80 9.76
CA PRO A 124 0.47 -16.15 8.90
C PRO A 124 0.75 -16.86 7.58
N LYS A 125 0.70 -18.20 7.56
CA LYS A 125 0.95 -19.00 6.34
C LYS A 125 -0.17 -18.90 5.31
N LYS A 126 -1.35 -18.46 5.72
CA LYS A 126 -2.54 -18.26 4.87
C LYS A 126 -2.78 -16.79 4.53
N ILE A 127 -1.98 -15.89 5.10
CA ILE A 127 -2.01 -14.48 4.75
C ILE A 127 -1.46 -14.32 3.33
N LYS A 128 -2.26 -13.67 2.50
CA LYS A 128 -1.89 -13.08 1.21
C LYS A 128 -1.56 -11.61 1.41
N VAL A 129 -0.51 -11.13 0.77
CA VAL A 129 -0.03 -9.75 0.89
C VAL A 129 0.13 -9.12 -0.47
N CYS A 130 -0.41 -7.93 -0.61
CA CYS A 130 -0.44 -7.18 -1.84
C CYS A 130 0.13 -5.78 -1.61
N ILE A 131 1.25 -5.48 -2.25
CA ILE A 131 1.95 -4.19 -2.11
C ILE A 131 1.67 -3.35 -3.34
N GLY A 132 1.03 -2.19 -3.16
CA GLY A 132 0.68 -1.29 -4.26
C GLY A 132 1.89 -0.54 -4.84
N PRO A 133 1.68 0.51 -5.64
CA PRO A 133 2.76 1.34 -6.18
C PRO A 133 3.43 2.14 -5.07
N PHE A 134 4.77 2.21 -5.12
CA PHE A 134 5.60 2.99 -4.19
C PHE A 134 6.85 3.50 -4.91
N ILE A 135 7.70 4.28 -4.27
CA ILE A 135 8.90 4.80 -4.93
C ILE A 135 9.93 3.70 -5.18
N ASP A 136 10.45 3.63 -6.41
CA ASP A 136 11.49 2.67 -6.76
C ASP A 136 12.85 2.97 -6.10
N ALA A 137 13.66 1.93 -5.94
CA ALA A 137 14.97 2.00 -5.31
C ALA A 137 15.96 2.95 -6.01
N LYS A 138 15.90 3.07 -7.34
CA LYS A 138 16.83 3.94 -8.10
C LYS A 138 16.58 5.43 -7.90
N ASN A 139 15.41 5.80 -7.37
CA ASN A 139 14.97 7.17 -7.11
C ASN A 139 14.81 7.48 -5.60
N TYR A 140 14.89 6.48 -4.71
CA TYR A 140 14.74 6.69 -3.27
C TYR A 140 16.06 6.90 -2.54
N GLU A 141 16.63 8.10 -2.73
CA GLU A 141 17.83 8.54 -2.01
C GLU A 141 17.48 8.84 -0.54
N VAL A 142 18.27 8.28 0.38
CA VAL A 142 18.14 8.44 1.84
C VAL A 142 19.50 8.73 2.46
N GLU A 143 19.58 9.71 3.36
CA GLU A 143 20.83 10.05 4.05
C GLU A 143 20.86 9.43 5.45
N ASP A 144 20.00 9.93 6.34
CA ASP A 144 20.09 9.64 7.78
C ASP A 144 19.48 8.30 8.21
N VAL A 145 18.79 7.58 7.32
CA VAL A 145 18.02 6.38 7.68
C VAL A 145 18.60 5.11 7.11
N TYR A 146 19.64 5.21 6.28
CA TYR A 146 20.28 4.07 5.62
C TYR A 146 20.80 3.03 6.63
N HIS A 147 21.33 3.49 7.76
CA HIS A 147 21.89 2.62 8.79
C HIS A 147 20.84 1.82 9.56
N LEU A 148 19.57 2.25 9.56
CA LEU A 148 18.48 1.57 10.26
C LEU A 148 18.10 0.22 9.63
N PHE A 149 18.58 -0.06 8.41
CA PHE A 149 18.26 -1.27 7.64
C PHE A 149 19.52 -2.09 7.30
N SER A 150 20.59 -1.94 8.09
CA SER A 150 21.87 -2.65 7.86
C SER A 150 21.76 -4.18 7.99
N ASP A 151 20.76 -4.65 8.71
CA ASP A 151 20.35 -6.06 8.83
C ASP A 151 19.75 -6.63 7.53
N ILE A 152 19.38 -5.76 6.58
CA ILE A 152 18.87 -6.13 5.24
C ILE A 152 19.79 -5.56 4.14
N PRO A 153 21.03 -6.06 3.97
CA PRO A 153 22.00 -5.47 3.03
C PRO A 153 21.50 -5.40 1.59
N LYS A 154 20.62 -6.31 1.17
CA LYS A 154 20.04 -6.34 -0.18
C LYS A 154 19.15 -5.13 -0.48
N ALA A 155 18.66 -4.42 0.54
CA ALA A 155 17.85 -3.23 0.37
C ALA A 155 18.70 -1.95 0.21
N LEU A 156 20.02 -2.04 0.38
CA LEU A 156 20.93 -0.91 0.54
C LEU A 156 21.81 -0.74 -0.70
N PHE A 157 21.63 0.37 -1.42
CA PHE A 157 22.33 0.65 -2.67
C PHE A 157 23.21 1.91 -2.56
N PRO A 158 24.55 1.77 -2.47
CA PRO A 158 25.45 2.91 -2.57
C PRO A 158 25.63 3.29 -4.06
N LYS A 159 25.05 4.40 -4.48
CA LYS A 159 25.19 4.89 -5.88
C LYS A 159 26.47 5.72 -6.07
N SER A 160 26.99 6.29 -4.99
CA SER A 160 28.30 6.95 -4.91
C SER A 160 28.74 7.04 -3.44
N GLN A 161 29.91 7.62 -3.16
CA GLN A 161 30.39 7.82 -1.78
C GLN A 161 29.42 8.65 -0.92
N SER A 162 28.70 9.61 -1.52
CA SER A 162 27.77 10.50 -0.81
C SER A 162 26.30 10.10 -0.96
N LYS A 163 25.95 9.30 -1.98
CA LYS A 163 24.55 8.99 -2.29
C LYS A 163 24.19 7.55 -1.95
N LYS A 164 23.25 7.43 -1.02
CA LYS A 164 22.73 6.20 -0.44
C LYS A 164 21.27 6.03 -0.83
N TYR A 165 20.89 4.85 -1.28
CA TYR A 165 19.53 4.55 -1.75
C TYR A 165 18.97 3.33 -1.00
N LEU A 166 17.66 3.37 -0.75
CA LEU A 166 16.96 2.32 -0.01
C LEU A 166 15.87 1.70 -0.89
N ASP A 167 15.78 0.39 -0.91
CA ASP A 167 14.68 -0.33 -1.54
C ASP A 167 13.64 -0.73 -0.49
N LEU A 168 12.56 0.05 -0.43
CA LEU A 168 11.44 -0.18 0.48
C LEU A 168 10.76 -1.54 0.24
N GLY A 169 10.73 -2.01 -1.02
CA GLY A 169 10.14 -3.30 -1.38
C GLY A 169 10.96 -4.47 -0.84
N VAL A 170 12.28 -4.39 -0.93
CA VAL A 170 13.17 -5.42 -0.35
C VAL A 170 13.07 -5.44 1.18
N VAL A 171 13.02 -4.27 1.83
CA VAL A 171 12.81 -4.21 3.30
C VAL A 171 11.47 -4.86 3.68
N ALA A 172 10.37 -4.46 3.02
CA ALA A 172 9.06 -5.00 3.31
C ALA A 172 8.99 -6.52 3.09
N THR A 173 9.50 -7.01 1.97
CA THR A 173 9.48 -8.46 1.65
C THR A 173 10.37 -9.28 2.59
N SER A 174 11.51 -8.76 3.06
CA SER A 174 12.33 -9.42 4.08
C SER A 174 11.55 -9.59 5.39
N LYS A 175 10.96 -8.50 5.89
CA LYS A 175 10.16 -8.50 7.13
C LYS A 175 8.93 -9.41 7.04
N LEU A 176 8.23 -9.40 5.91
CA LEU A 176 7.10 -10.31 5.68
C LEU A 176 7.54 -11.79 5.73
N THR A 177 8.69 -12.10 5.14
CA THR A 177 9.24 -13.47 5.12
C THR A 177 9.67 -13.92 6.53
N GLU A 178 10.26 -13.03 7.33
CA GLU A 178 10.59 -13.27 8.75
C GLU A 178 9.33 -13.58 9.57
N MET A 179 8.20 -12.94 9.23
CA MET A 179 6.89 -13.23 9.81
C MET A 179 6.21 -14.50 9.26
N LYS A 180 6.96 -15.35 8.54
CA LYS A 180 6.52 -16.65 7.99
C LYS A 180 5.45 -16.56 6.91
N ILE A 181 5.30 -15.40 6.28
CA ILE A 181 4.48 -15.25 5.07
C ILE A 181 5.28 -15.84 3.91
N VAL A 182 4.70 -16.80 3.21
CA VAL A 182 5.36 -17.50 2.10
C VAL A 182 5.54 -16.56 0.92
N ARG A 183 6.66 -16.69 0.19
CA ARG A 183 7.02 -15.73 -0.88
C ARG A 183 5.98 -15.66 -1.99
N GLU A 184 5.34 -16.79 -2.28
CA GLU A 184 4.28 -16.96 -3.27
C GLU A 184 3.02 -16.19 -2.88
N ASN A 185 2.85 -15.90 -1.58
CA ASN A 185 1.77 -15.11 -1.03
C ASN A 185 2.05 -13.60 -1.02
N ILE A 186 3.15 -13.14 -1.62
CA ILE A 186 3.50 -11.72 -1.67
C ILE A 186 3.50 -11.24 -3.13
N GLU A 187 2.47 -10.51 -3.51
CA GLU A 187 2.36 -9.83 -4.80
C GLU A 187 2.74 -8.35 -4.65
N MET A 188 3.70 -7.90 -5.46
CA MET A 188 4.03 -6.47 -5.59
C MET A 188 3.47 -5.94 -6.90
N SER A 189 3.05 -4.68 -6.90
CA SER A 189 2.45 -4.04 -8.08
C SER A 189 3.39 -3.99 -9.29
N GLY A 190 4.70 -3.89 -9.05
CA GLY A 190 5.72 -3.70 -10.07
C GLY A 190 5.81 -2.26 -10.59
N TYR A 191 4.99 -1.34 -10.07
CA TYR A 191 4.96 0.06 -10.50
C TYR A 191 5.70 0.98 -9.53
N SER A 192 6.31 2.02 -10.09
CA SER A 192 6.96 3.08 -9.34
C SER A 192 6.14 4.36 -9.35
N THR A 193 5.87 4.92 -8.18
CA THR A 193 5.25 6.25 -8.08
C THR A 193 6.10 7.33 -8.74
N TYR A 194 7.44 7.18 -8.71
CA TYR A 194 8.38 8.14 -9.27
C TYR A 194 8.60 7.96 -10.78
N SER A 195 8.88 6.74 -11.22
CA SER A 195 9.19 6.46 -12.64
C SER A 195 7.95 6.42 -13.52
N ASP A 196 6.82 5.90 -13.02
CA ASP A 196 5.56 5.83 -13.76
C ASP A 196 4.75 7.12 -13.56
N ALA A 197 5.39 8.25 -13.86
CA ALA A 197 4.85 9.59 -13.62
C ALA A 197 3.53 9.86 -14.37
N HIS A 198 3.25 9.12 -15.44
CA HIS A 198 1.98 9.20 -16.18
C HIS A 198 0.81 8.59 -15.40
N LEU A 199 1.06 7.66 -14.47
CA LEU A 199 0.04 6.94 -13.71
C LEU A 199 -0.06 7.39 -12.25
N PHE A 200 1.02 7.85 -11.62
CA PHE A 200 1.01 8.09 -10.18
C PHE A 200 1.60 9.44 -9.79
N PHE A 201 1.08 9.99 -8.70
CA PHE A 201 1.70 11.10 -8.01
C PHE A 201 2.94 10.64 -7.22
N SER A 202 3.91 11.53 -7.02
CA SER A 202 5.12 11.26 -6.25
C SER A 202 5.58 12.53 -5.54
N TYR A 203 5.67 12.45 -4.21
CA TYR A 203 6.11 13.56 -3.38
C TYR A 203 7.60 13.86 -3.58
N ARG A 204 8.42 12.86 -3.86
CA ARG A 204 9.84 13.02 -4.18
C ARG A 204 10.04 13.75 -5.50
N ARG A 205 9.15 13.55 -6.47
CA ARG A 205 9.23 14.20 -7.79
C ARG A 205 8.72 15.63 -7.75
N ASN A 206 7.54 15.86 -7.17
CA ASN A 206 6.86 17.16 -7.18
C ASN A 206 6.40 17.52 -5.75
N LYS A 207 6.70 18.75 -5.30
CA LYS A 207 6.24 19.27 -4.00
C LYS A 207 5.65 20.68 -4.18
N PRO A 208 4.36 20.91 -3.84
CA PRO A 208 3.34 19.94 -3.44
C PRO A 208 2.86 19.05 -4.62
N THR A 209 2.14 17.96 -4.31
CA THR A 209 1.54 17.04 -5.28
C THR A 209 0.28 16.41 -4.69
N GLY A 210 -0.59 15.83 -5.54
CA GLY A 210 -1.66 14.93 -5.11
C GLY A 210 -1.14 13.60 -4.58
N ALA A 211 -2.06 12.69 -4.23
CA ALA A 211 -1.76 11.37 -3.68
C ALA A 211 -2.59 10.27 -4.33
N ILE A 212 -2.20 9.02 -4.11
CA ILE A 212 -2.92 7.82 -4.57
C ILE A 212 -3.57 7.13 -3.38
N MET A 213 -4.77 6.60 -3.57
CA MET A 213 -5.48 5.82 -2.55
C MET A 213 -5.40 4.34 -2.90
N THR A 214 -5.11 3.51 -1.91
CA THR A 214 -5.29 2.05 -1.97
C THR A 214 -6.38 1.66 -1.00
N GLY A 215 -7.29 0.78 -1.44
CA GLY A 215 -8.37 0.29 -0.58
C GLY A 215 -8.64 -1.20 -0.71
N VAL A 216 -9.23 -1.77 0.34
CA VAL A 216 -9.60 -3.18 0.46
C VAL A 216 -10.90 -3.34 1.26
N MET A 217 -11.77 -4.25 0.84
CA MET A 217 -13.05 -4.52 1.47
C MET A 217 -13.45 -5.99 1.32
N LEU A 218 -14.06 -6.57 2.35
CA LEU A 218 -14.72 -7.87 2.27
C LEU A 218 -16.12 -7.71 1.67
N LYS A 219 -16.45 -8.52 0.68
CA LYS A 219 -17.85 -8.76 0.29
C LYS A 219 -18.59 -9.57 1.35
#